data_AF-A0A845PXX2-F1
#
_entry.id   AF-A0A845PXX2-F1
#
_cell.length_a   1.000
_cell.length_b   1.000
_cell.length_c   1.000
_cell.angle_alpha   90.00
_cell.angle_beta   90.00
_cell.angle_gamma   90.00
#
_symmetry.space_group_name_H-M   'P 1'
#
loop_
_entity.id
_entity.type
_entity.pdbx_description
1 polymer ?
#
loop_
_entity_poly.entity_id
_entity_poly.type
_entity_poly.pdbx_seq_one_letter_code
_entity_poly.pdbx_strand_id
1 'polypeptide(L)'
;MKIYVIAILGVCAFSCAKEKYSVKHVVKQTSPSELRNIKVFNAQDPICQMKTAEFLKDTAIYKGRVYGFCSDYCKKEFKKNPKNYATSEK
;
A
#
# COMPACT_ATOMS: atom_id res chain seq x y z
N MET A 1 62.70 14.87 -8.69
CA MET A 1 62.10 14.53 -10.01
C MET A 1 61.58 13.10 -9.98
N LYS A 2 60.40 12.86 -10.58
CA LYS A 2 59.52 11.67 -10.53
C LYS A 2 58.75 11.55 -9.20
N ILE A 3 57.52 12.07 -9.02
CA ILE A 3 56.21 11.80 -9.67
C ILE A 3 55.75 10.35 -9.46
N TYR A 4 54.43 10.17 -9.27
CA TYR A 4 53.61 8.96 -8.98
C TYR A 4 53.40 8.74 -7.46
N VAL A 5 52.44 9.40 -6.79
CA VAL A 5 50.97 9.30 -6.91
C VAL A 5 50.49 7.89 -7.22
N ILE A 6 50.21 7.08 -6.19
CA ILE A 6 49.06 6.16 -6.19
C ILE A 6 48.53 6.05 -4.75
N ALA A 7 47.45 6.77 -4.50
CA ALA A 7 46.57 6.57 -3.35
C ALA A 7 45.82 5.25 -3.53
N ILE A 8 45.96 4.33 -2.57
CA ILE A 8 45.11 3.13 -2.48
C ILE A 8 44.11 3.39 -1.35
N LEU A 9 43.03 4.08 -1.70
CA LEU A 9 41.79 4.12 -0.93
C LEU A 9 41.09 2.78 -1.14
N GLY A 10 41.24 1.88 -0.17
CA GLY A 10 40.62 0.56 -0.21
C GLY A 10 40.19 0.12 1.18
N VAL A 11 39.18 0.77 1.74
CA VAL A 11 38.40 0.19 2.84
C VAL A 11 36.93 0.33 2.52
N CYS A 12 36.34 -0.82 2.23
CA CYS A 12 34.93 -1.05 2.08
C CYS A 12 34.21 -0.75 3.39
N ALA A 13 33.28 0.20 3.37
CA ALA A 13 32.07 0.17 4.18
C ALA A 13 31.22 1.35 3.75
N PHE A 14 30.14 1.09 3.01
CA PHE A 14 28.82 1.67 3.27
C PHE A 14 27.87 1.02 2.27
N SER A 15 27.52 -0.22 2.59
CA SER A 15 26.16 -0.71 2.38
C SER A 15 25.19 0.36 2.83
N CYS A 16 24.52 0.96 1.87
CA CYS A 16 23.08 1.09 1.87
C CYS A 16 22.73 1.52 0.45
N ALA A 17 22.43 0.52 -0.38
CA ALA A 17 21.54 0.73 -1.51
C ALA A 17 20.32 1.47 -0.94
N LYS A 18 20.23 2.78 -1.20
CA LYS A 18 18.96 3.47 -1.19
C LYS A 18 18.19 2.86 -2.34
N GLU A 19 17.60 1.69 -2.07
CA GLU A 19 16.58 1.13 -2.91
C GLU A 19 15.50 2.20 -2.95
N LYS A 20 15.48 2.89 -4.08
CA LYS A 20 14.39 3.71 -4.52
C LYS A 20 13.16 2.87 -4.24
N TYR A 21 12.36 3.28 -3.27
CA TYR A 21 10.95 2.94 -3.26
C TYR A 21 10.35 3.62 -4.49
N SER A 22 10.67 3.04 -5.65
CA SER A 22 9.75 2.96 -6.74
C SER A 22 8.59 2.22 -6.11
N VAL A 23 7.53 2.98 -5.83
CA VAL A 23 6.19 2.47 -6.00
C VAL A 23 6.22 1.87 -7.40
N LYS A 24 6.57 0.57 -7.49
CA LYS A 24 6.09 -0.23 -8.60
C LYS A 24 4.61 0.04 -8.52
N HIS A 25 4.09 0.67 -9.57
CA HIS A 25 2.75 0.39 -10.02
C HIS A 25 2.68 -1.12 -10.25
N VAL A 26 2.66 -1.90 -9.16
CA VAL A 26 1.85 -3.08 -9.10
C VAL A 26 0.44 -2.51 -9.00
N VAL A 27 -0.03 -1.97 -10.13
CA VAL A 27 -1.39 -2.25 -10.58
C VAL A 27 -1.37 -3.76 -10.71
N LYS A 28 -1.47 -4.46 -9.57
CA LYS A 28 -1.77 -5.88 -9.60
C LYS A 28 -3.18 -5.82 -10.12
N GLN A 29 -3.32 -6.13 -11.39
CA GLN A 29 -4.56 -6.57 -11.99
C GLN A 29 -5.00 -7.78 -11.15
N THR A 30 -5.56 -7.51 -9.97
CA THR A 30 -6.35 -8.49 -9.25
C THR A 30 -7.64 -8.42 -10.02
N SER A 31 -7.78 -9.36 -10.95
CA SER A 31 -9.00 -9.56 -11.70
C SER A 31 -10.20 -9.40 -10.75
N PRO A 32 -11.30 -8.73 -11.17
CA PRO A 32 -12.53 -8.67 -10.39
C PRO A 32 -13.00 -10.05 -9.86
N SER A 33 -12.53 -11.12 -10.51
CA SER A 33 -12.78 -12.51 -10.13
C SER A 33 -12.04 -12.97 -8.87
N GLU A 34 -10.82 -12.48 -8.57
CA GLU A 34 -10.07 -12.86 -7.36
C GLU A 34 -10.53 -12.10 -6.11
N LEU A 35 -11.15 -10.92 -6.29
CA LEU A 35 -11.69 -10.11 -5.17
C LEU A 35 -12.90 -10.77 -4.48
N ARG A 36 -13.57 -11.74 -5.13
CA ARG A 36 -14.76 -12.42 -4.57
C ARG A 36 -14.47 -13.27 -3.33
N ASN A 37 -13.20 -13.65 -3.12
CA ASN A 37 -12.79 -14.50 -2.00
C ASN A 37 -12.03 -13.73 -0.91
N ILE A 38 -11.88 -12.41 -1.05
CA ILE A 38 -11.17 -11.60 -0.06
C ILE A 38 -12.15 -11.22 1.06
N LYS A 39 -11.94 -11.82 2.24
CA LYS A 39 -12.69 -11.45 3.45
C LYS A 39 -12.24 -10.08 3.93
N VAL A 40 -13.03 -9.06 3.61
CA VAL A 40 -12.90 -7.71 4.16
C VAL A 40 -13.52 -7.65 5.56
N PHE A 41 -12.97 -6.77 6.38
CA PHE A 41 -13.43 -6.53 7.75
C PHE A 41 -14.75 -5.74 7.79
N ASN A 42 -14.97 -4.87 6.80
CA ASN A 42 -16.16 -4.06 6.68
C ASN A 42 -17.16 -4.67 5.67
N ALA A 43 -18.44 -4.72 6.05
CA ALA A 43 -19.50 -5.13 5.14
C ALA A 43 -19.88 -4.03 4.12
N GLN A 44 -19.70 -2.77 4.50
CA GLN A 44 -19.99 -1.59 3.69
C GLN A 44 -18.79 -0.66 3.64
N ASP A 45 -18.62 0.04 2.53
CA ASP A 45 -17.58 1.06 2.36
C ASP A 45 -17.76 2.16 3.42
N PRO A 46 -16.72 2.49 4.20
CA PRO A 46 -16.83 3.48 5.28
C PRO A 46 -17.11 4.91 4.80
N ILE A 47 -16.87 5.21 3.52
CA ILE A 47 -17.03 6.52 2.89
C ILE A 47 -18.39 6.62 2.20
N CYS A 48 -18.69 5.66 1.32
CA CYS A 48 -19.85 5.70 0.44
C CYS A 48 -21.05 4.87 0.96
N GLN A 49 -20.86 4.07 2.03
CA GLN A 49 -21.86 3.12 2.58
C GLN A 49 -22.37 2.08 1.57
N MET A 50 -21.73 1.94 0.41
CA MET A 50 -22.06 0.89 -0.55
C MET A 50 -21.60 -0.47 -0.02
N LYS A 51 -22.35 -1.52 -0.37
CA LYS A 51 -21.99 -2.89 0.01
C LYS A 51 -20.66 -3.28 -0.61
N THR A 52 -19.70 -3.59 0.23
CA THR A 52 -18.37 -4.01 -0.20
C THR A 52 -18.43 -5.38 -0.89
N ALA A 53 -19.31 -6.29 -0.46
CA ALA A 53 -19.44 -7.63 -1.06
C ALA A 53 -19.77 -7.63 -2.57
N GLU A 54 -20.53 -6.64 -3.03
CA GLU A 54 -20.99 -6.55 -4.43
C GLU A 54 -20.11 -5.60 -5.27
N PHE A 55 -19.56 -4.56 -4.65
CA PHE A 55 -18.86 -3.47 -5.34
C PHE A 55 -17.39 -3.32 -4.94
N LEU A 56 -16.74 -4.37 -4.41
CA LEU A 56 -15.33 -4.31 -4.03
C LEU A 56 -14.45 -4.01 -5.24
N LYS A 57 -13.84 -2.82 -5.27
CA LYS A 57 -12.87 -2.43 -6.29
C LYS A 57 -11.44 -2.42 -5.78
N ASP A 58 -11.24 -1.99 -4.55
CA ASP A 58 -9.92 -1.88 -3.95
C ASP A 58 -9.97 -2.19 -2.45
N THR A 59 -8.83 -2.55 -1.87
CA THR A 59 -8.68 -2.80 -0.44
C THR A 59 -7.50 -2.00 0.15
N ALA A 60 -7.54 -1.78 1.47
CA ALA A 60 -6.42 -1.24 2.23
C ALA A 60 -6.34 -1.90 3.60
N ILE A 61 -5.13 -2.13 4.09
CA ILE A 61 -4.90 -2.67 5.43
C ILE A 61 -4.79 -1.52 6.42
N TYR A 62 -5.59 -1.56 7.48
CA TYR A 62 -5.54 -0.60 8.58
C TYR A 62 -5.67 -1.33 9.92
N LYS A 63 -4.72 -1.10 10.84
CA LYS A 63 -4.66 -1.79 12.15
C LYS A 63 -4.75 -3.33 12.04
N GLY A 64 -4.09 -3.92 11.03
CA GLY A 64 -4.11 -5.36 10.79
C GLY A 64 -5.42 -5.91 10.21
N ARG A 65 -6.39 -5.05 9.90
CA ARG A 65 -7.68 -5.42 9.29
C ARG A 65 -7.70 -4.98 7.83
N VAL A 66 -8.25 -5.82 6.96
CA VAL A 66 -8.42 -5.52 5.54
C VAL A 66 -9.74 -4.77 5.34
N TYR A 67 -9.69 -3.51 4.91
CA TYR A 67 -10.86 -2.73 4.55
C TYR A 67 -11.07 -2.75 3.04
N GLY A 68 -12.29 -2.96 2.59
CA GLY A 68 -12.68 -2.90 1.18
C GLY A 68 -13.44 -1.64 0.82
N PHE A 69 -13.21 -1.18 -0.41
CA PHE A 69 -13.71 0.08 -0.93
C PHE A 69 -14.41 -0.09 -2.27
N CYS A 70 -15.49 0.68 -2.45
CA CYS A 70 -16.31 0.76 -3.66
C CYS A 70 -15.55 1.44 -4.81
N SER A 71 -14.51 2.23 -4.50
CA SER A 71 -13.70 2.96 -5.47
C SER A 71 -12.34 3.38 -4.89
N ASP A 72 -11.39 3.69 -5.78
CA ASP A 72 -10.10 4.29 -5.41
C ASP A 72 -10.27 5.61 -4.66
N TYR A 73 -11.32 6.38 -4.98
CA TYR A 73 -11.66 7.62 -4.29
C TYR A 73 -11.97 7.35 -2.82
N CYS A 74 -12.79 6.35 -2.53
CA CYS A 74 -13.15 5.99 -1.15
C CYS A 74 -11.93 5.50 -0.37
N LYS A 75 -11.05 4.71 -0.99
CA LYS A 75 -9.76 4.34 -0.38
C LYS A 75 -8.90 5.56 -0.06
N LYS A 76 -8.80 6.54 -0.97
CA LYS A 76 -8.02 7.77 -0.75
C LYS A 76 -8.60 8.59 0.39
N GLU A 77 -9.92 8.72 0.45
CA GLU A 77 -10.60 9.46 1.52
C GLU A 77 -10.42 8.78 2.88
N PHE A 78 -10.56 7.45 2.91
CA PHE A 78 -10.27 6.65 4.09
C PHE A 78 -8.83 6.83 4.57
N LYS A 79 -7.85 6.87 3.66
CA LYS A 79 -6.45 7.09 4.02
C LYS A 79 -6.17 8.47 4.62
N LYS A 80 -6.96 9.49 4.31
CA LYS A 80 -6.81 10.82 4.91
C LYS A 80 -7.17 10.80 6.39
N ASN A 81 -8.29 10.16 6.75
CA ASN A 81 -8.81 10.16 8.12
C ASN A 81 -9.30 8.76 8.56
N PRO A 82 -8.42 7.74 8.58
CA PRO A 82 -8.86 6.35 8.79
C PRO A 82 -9.42 6.14 10.20
N LYS A 83 -9.00 6.94 11.19
CA LYS A 83 -9.53 6.87 12.56
C LYS A 83 -11.04 7.16 12.63
N ASN A 84 -11.55 8.06 11.79
CA ASN A 84 -12.95 8.46 11.79
C ASN A 84 -13.85 7.43 11.08
N TYR A 85 -13.27 6.66 10.16
CA TYR A 85 -14.00 5.73 9.31
C TYR A 85 -13.80 4.26 9.72
N ALA A 86 -12.74 3.94 10.47
CA ALA A 86 -12.47 2.59 10.94
C ALA A 86 -13.36 2.15 12.12
N THR A 87 -14.49 2.81 12.34
CA THR A 87 -15.50 2.49 13.37
C THR A 87 -16.39 1.34 12.90
N SER A 88 -15.83 0.14 12.80
CA SER A 88 -16.62 -1.08 12.58
C SER A 88 -16.52 -1.95 13.83
N GLU A 89 -17.15 -1.45 14.90
CA GLU A 89 -17.67 -2.30 15.95
C GLU A 89 -19.17 -2.48 15.67
N LYS A 90 -19.51 -3.63 15.10
CA LYS A 90 -20.68 -4.40 15.53
C LYS A 90 -20.50 -5.86 15.20
#